data_AF-A0AAN4UDS8-F1
#
_entry.id   AF-A0AAN4UDS8-F1
#
_cell.length_a   1.000
_cell.length_b   1.000
_cell.length_c   1.000
_cell.angle_alpha   90.00
_cell.angle_beta   90.00
_cell.angle_gamma   90.00
#
_symmetry.space_group_name_H-M   'P 1'
#
loop_
_entity.id
_entity.type
_entity.pdbx_description
1 polymer ?
#
loop_
_entity_poly.entity_id
_entity_poly.type
_entity_poly.pdbx_seq_one_letter_code
_entity_poly.pdbx_strand_id
1 'polypeptide(L)' 'MDNEINLDKLLKQVEQADLMQLMNAASYEEDEDKKKVLEALFTYALDKRQEKIINEKDFVR' A
#
# COMPACT_ATOMS: atom_id res chain seq x y z
N MET A 1 -6.91 25.93 8.13
CA MET A 1 -7.38 24.89 7.19
C MET A 1 -6.57 23.67 7.54
N ASP A 2 -7.19 22.74 8.26
CA ASP A 2 -6.50 21.55 8.74
C ASP A 2 -6.06 20.72 7.53
N ASN A 3 -4.74 20.71 7.28
CA ASN A 3 -4.09 19.73 6.43
C ASN A 3 -4.02 18.39 7.19
N GLU A 4 -5.15 17.95 7.73
CA GLU A 4 -5.23 16.67 8.40
C GLU A 4 -5.11 15.60 7.32
N ILE A 5 -4.07 14.79 7.41
CA ILE A 5 -3.90 13.63 6.55
C ILE A 5 -5.09 12.72 6.81
N ASN A 6 -6.03 12.69 5.87
CA ASN A 6 -7.11 11.73 5.92
C ASN A 6 -6.54 10.36 5.56
N LEU A 7 -6.22 9.58 6.59
CA LEU A 7 -5.61 8.26 6.44
C LEU A 7 -6.46 7.34 5.55
N ASP A 8 -7.78 7.37 5.69
CA ASP A 8 -8.69 6.56 4.86
C ASP A 8 -8.58 6.91 3.37
N LYS A 9 -8.44 8.20 3.05
CA LYS A 9 -8.24 8.66 1.67
C LYS A 9 -6.88 8.19 1.13
N LEU A 10 -5.83 8.28 1.94
CA LEU A 10 -4.49 7.79 1.57
C LEU A 10 -4.51 6.28 1.30
N LEU A 11 -5.10 5.49 2.19
CA LEU A 11 -5.19 4.04 2.04
C LEU A 11 -5.94 3.65 0.76
N LYS A 12 -7.06 4.31 0.45
CA LYS A 12 -7.80 4.08 -0.80
C LYS A 12 -6.97 4.38 -2.05
N GLN A 13 -6.14 5.43 -2.02
CA GLN A 13 -5.25 5.75 -3.14
C GLN A 13 -4.15 4.69 -3.29
N VAL A 14 -3.61 4.22 -2.16
CA VAL A 14 -2.52 3.23 -2.11
C VAL A 14 -2.96 1.86 -2.60
N GLU A 15 -4.21 1.44 -2.39
CA GLU A 15 -4.75 0.19 -2.96
C GLU A 15 -4.62 0.11 -4.48
N GLN A 16 -4.72 1.26 -5.15
CA GLN A 16 -4.65 1.39 -6.61
C GLN A 16 -3.24 1.72 -7.12
N ALA A 17 -2.28 1.98 -6.23
CA ALA A 17 -0.92 2.39 -6.60
C ALA A 17 -0.09 1.24 -7.18
N ASP A 18 0.94 1.54 -7.97
CA ASP A 18 1.88 0.52 -8.42
C ASP A 18 2.73 0.03 -7.23
N LEU A 19 2.60 -1.26 -6.89
CA LEU A 19 3.34 -1.88 -5.78
C LEU A 19 4.85 -1.85 -6.01
N MET A 20 5.31 -2.01 -7.26
CA MET A 20 6.74 -1.94 -7.56
C MET A 20 7.27 -0.53 -7.34
N GLN A 21 6.50 0.50 -7.69
CA GLN A 21 6.89 1.89 -7.44
C GLN A 21 6.92 2.20 -5.94
N LEU A 22 5.97 1.70 -5.16
CA LEU A 22 5.96 1.85 -3.69
C LEU A 22 7.18 1.19 -3.04
N MET A 23 7.49 -0.06 -3.42
CA MET A 23 8.66 -0.76 -2.89
C MET A 23 9.97 -0.10 -3.34
N ASN A 24 10.03 0.38 -4.58
CA ASN A 24 11.18 1.11 -5.10
C ASN A 24 11.39 2.42 -4.34
N ALA A 25 10.32 3.17 -4.08
CA ALA A 25 10.39 4.39 -3.26
C ALA A 25 10.92 4.09 -1.86
N ALA A 26 10.43 3.02 -1.20
CA ALA A 26 10.94 2.61 0.11
C ALA A 26 12.43 2.24 0.07
N SER A 27 12.89 1.59 -1.00
CA SER A 27 14.28 1.11 -1.13
C SER A 27 15.31 2.23 -1.26
N TYR A 28 14.90 3.41 -1.73
CA TYR A 28 15.77 4.58 -1.93
C TYR A 28 15.49 5.73 -0.96
N GLU A 29 14.56 5.56 -0.01
CA GLU A 29 14.27 6.58 1.00
C GLU A 29 15.34 6.55 2.10
N GLU A 30 15.96 7.71 2.34
CA GLU A 30 17.02 7.88 3.35
C GLU A 30 16.43 8.11 4.75
N ASP A 31 15.23 8.68 4.83
CA ASP A 31 14.52 8.88 6.08
C ASP A 31 13.87 7.56 6.55
N GLU A 32 14.43 6.96 7.59
CA GLU A 32 13.99 5.67 8.14
C GLU A 32 12.50 5.65 8.54
N ASP A 33 11.94 6.77 8.99
CA ASP A 33 10.52 6.81 9.37
C ASP A 33 9.62 6.88 8.14
N LYS A 34 10.01 7.63 7.11
CA LYS A 34 9.29 7.61 5.82
C LYS A 34 9.39 6.26 5.12
N LYS A 35 10.55 5.62 5.19
CA LYS A 35 10.75 4.26 4.66
C LYS A 35 9.78 3.27 5.28
N LYS A 36 9.65 3.26 6.61
CA LYS A 36 8.67 2.40 7.31
C LYS A 36 7.23 2.68 6.87
N VAL A 37 6.88 3.94 6.64
CA VAL A 37 5.54 4.29 6.13
C VAL A 37 5.33 3.71 4.73
N LEU A 38 6.30 3.86 3.83
CA LEU A 38 6.21 3.31 2.47
C LEU A 38 6.12 1.77 2.47
N GLU A 39 6.89 1.10 3.33
CA GLU A 39 6.82 -0.35 3.52
C GLU A 39 5.45 -0.78 4.06
N ALA A 40 4.90 -0.08 5.05
CA ALA A 40 3.57 -0.36 5.58
C ALA A 40 2.46 -0.17 4.53
N LEU A 41 2.56 0.89 3.72
CA LEU A 41 1.62 1.13 2.61
C LEU A 41 1.72 0.06 1.52
N PHE A 42 2.93 -0.40 1.20
CA PHE A 42 3.14 -1.53 0.29
C PHE A 42 2.47 -2.80 0.81
N THR A 43 2.72 -3.18 2.06
CA THR A 43 2.12 -4.38 2.67
C THR A 43 0.60 -4.29 2.68
N TYR A 44 0.04 -3.15 3.09
CA TYR A 44 -1.40 -2.92 3.08
C TYR A 44 -2.02 -3.11 1.68
N ALA A 45 -1.43 -2.50 0.64
CA ALA A 45 -1.93 -2.63 -0.71
C ALA A 45 -1.80 -4.05 -1.26
N LEU A 46 -0.72 -4.76 -0.92
CA LEU A 46 -0.52 -6.16 -1.28
C LEU A 46 -1.61 -7.05 -0.64
N ASP A 47 -1.85 -6.89 0.66
CA ASP A 47 -2.87 -7.63 1.40
C ASP A 47 -4.25 -7.42 0.78
N LYS A 48 -4.62 -6.17 0.46
CA LYS A 48 -5.91 -5.87 -0.18
C LYS A 48 -6.09 -6.49 -1.56
N ARG A 49 -5.02 -6.64 -2.32
CA ARG A 49 -5.06 -7.33 -3.62
C ARG A 49 -5.17 -8.85 -3.43
N GLN A 50 -4.45 -9.41 -2.47
CA GLN A 50 -4.54 -10.82 -2.14
C GLN A 50 -5.91 -11.19 -1.58
N GLU A 51 -6.53 -10.35 -0.76
CA GLU A 51 -7.93 -10.52 -0.31
C GLU A 51 -8.88 -10.62 -1.50
N LYS A 52 -8.72 -9.77 -2.53
CA LYS A 52 -9.56 -9.83 -3.74
C LYS A 52 -9.35 -11.14 -4.48
N ILE A 53 -8.09 -11.51 -4.70
CA ILE A 53 -7.71 -12.74 -5.39
C ILE A 53 -8.26 -13.97 -4.65
N ILE A 54 -8.09 -14.07 -3.33
CA ILE A 54 -8.59 -15.20 -2.52
C ILE A 54 -10.12 -15.33 -2.56
N ASN A 55 -10.83 -14.22 -2.69
CA ASN A 55 -12.28 -14.20 -2.78
C ASN A 55 -12.80 -14.43 -4.22
N GLU A 56 -11.92 -14.55 -5.22
CA GLU A 56 -12.30 -14.99 -6.56
C GLU A 56 -12.59 -16.50 -6.52
N LYS A 57 -13.72 -16.91 -7.12
CA LYS A 57 -14.24 -18.29 -7.05
C LYS A 57 -13.27 -19.37 -7.57
N ASP A 58 -12.26 -18.96 -8.33
CA ASP A 58 -11.30 -19.81 -9.00
C ASP A 58 -9.92 -19.81 -8.31
N PHE A 59 -9.76 -19.07 -7.21
CA PHE A 59 -8.52 -19.10 -6.43
C PHE A 59 -8.48 -20.35 -5.54
N VAL A 60 -7.72 -21.34 -6.00
CA VAL A 60 -7.54 -22.68 -5.42
C VAL A 60 -8.80 -23.55 -5.53
N ARG A 61 -8.95 -24.17 -6.71
CA ARG A 61 -9.60 -25.48 -6.88
C ARG A 61 -8.56 -26.54 -7.21
#